data_AF-A0A1W1GZ85-F1
#
_entry.id   AF-A0A1W1GZ85-F1
#
_cell.length_a   1.000
_cell.length_b   1.000
_cell.length_c   1.000
_cell.angle_alpha   90.00
_cell.angle_beta   90.00
_cell.angle_gamma   90.00
#
_symmetry.space_group_name_H-M   'P 1'
#
loop_
_entity.id
_entity.type
_entity.pdbx_description
1 polymer ?
#
loop_
_entity_poly.entity_id
_entity_poly.type
_entity_poly.pdbx_seq_one_letter_code
_entity_poly.pdbx_strand_id
1 'polypeptide(L)'
;MIDLNQIDDLARRLSDLVPPGLRESREELQATFKSALQAGLAKLDLVTREEFEVQRAVLLKTREKLDALETAVRELEQGRSDAG
;
A
#
# COMPACT_ATOMS: atom_id res chain seq x y z
N MET A 1 4.92 0.55 1.87
CA MET A 1 4.93 -0.14 3.17
C MET A 1 4.28 0.82 4.15
N ILE A 2 3.25 0.43 4.90
CA ILE A 2 2.57 1.38 5.79
C ILE A 2 3.59 1.87 6.83
N ASP A 3 3.82 3.19 6.87
CA ASP A 3 4.75 3.81 7.80
C ASP A 3 4.19 3.74 9.23
N LEU A 4 4.94 3.10 10.15
CA LEU A 4 4.54 2.98 11.56
C LEU A 4 4.31 4.35 12.23
N ASN A 5 5.04 5.39 11.79
CA ASN A 5 4.88 6.76 12.28
C ASN A 5 3.47 7.31 12.03
N GLN A 6 2.82 6.90 10.93
CA GLN A 6 1.48 7.38 10.59
C GLN A 6 0.41 6.70 11.46
N ILE A 7 0.67 5.47 11.91
CA ILE A 7 -0.19 4.76 12.88
C ILE A 7 -0.09 5.43 14.25
N ASP A 8 1.12 5.83 14.67
CA ASP A 8 1.33 6.56 15.93
C ASP A 8 0.65 7.93 15.93
N ASP A 9 0.73 8.70 14.84
CA ASP A 9 0.04 9.98 14.72
C ASP A 9 -1.48 9.84 14.74
N LEU A 10 -2.00 8.76 14.17
CA LEU A 10 -3.41 8.43 14.23
C LEU A 10 -3.83 8.07 15.66
N ALA A 11 -3.04 7.26 16.37
CA ALA A 11 -3.30 6.89 17.76
C ALA A 11 -3.26 8.11 18.70
N ARG A 12 -2.34 9.06 18.48
CA ARG A 12 -2.27 10.34 19.22
C ARG A 12 -3.51 11.19 18.98
N ARG A 13 -3.88 11.44 17.72
CA ARG A 13 -5.09 12.20 17.37
C ARG A 13 -6.36 11.57 17.95
N LEU A 14 -6.44 10.24 17.97
CA LEU A 14 -7.55 9.52 18.59
C LEU A 14 -7.59 9.72 20.11
N SER A 15 -6.44 9.72 20.77
CA SER A 15 -6.34 9.94 22.22
C SER A 15 -6.69 11.38 22.62
N ASP A 16 -6.27 12.36 21.82
CA ASP A 16 -6.53 13.79 22.04
C ASP A 16 -8.01 14.17 21.85
N LEU A 17 -8.75 13.40 21.06
CA LEU A 17 -10.18 13.60 20.77
C LEU A 17 -11.11 12.94 21.79
N VAL A 18 -10.59 12.37 22.89
CA VAL A 18 -11.39 11.79 23.98
C VAL A 18 -11.46 12.78 25.16
N PRO A 19 -12.52 13.61 25.24
CA PRO A 19 -12.81 14.42 26.41
C PRO A 19 -12.95 13.60 27.70
N PRO A 20 -12.45 14.11 28.84
CA PRO A 20 -12.45 13.40 30.11
C PRO A 20 -13.86 13.08 30.66
N GLY A 21 -14.93 13.69 30.11
CA GLY A 21 -16.32 13.50 30.52
C GLY A 21 -17.17 12.58 29.63
N LEU A 22 -16.69 12.11 28.47
CA LEU A 22 -17.53 11.43 27.47
C LEU A 22 -17.72 9.91 27.68
N ARG A 23 -17.33 9.37 28.84
CA ARG A 23 -17.56 7.94 29.14
C ARG A 23 -19.06 7.56 29.15
N GLU A 24 -19.97 8.52 29.30
CA GLU A 24 -21.41 8.30 29.34
C GLU A 24 -22.10 8.27 27.95
N SER A 25 -21.57 8.94 26.91
CA SER A 25 -22.13 8.92 25.55
C SER A 25 -21.28 8.09 24.59
N ARG A 26 -21.39 6.76 24.74
CA ARG A 26 -20.68 5.78 23.87
C ARG A 26 -20.87 6.05 22.37
N GLU A 27 -22.06 6.51 21.96
CA GLU A 27 -22.38 6.79 20.55
C GLU A 27 -21.62 8.00 19.99
N GLU A 28 -21.47 9.08 20.76
CA GLU A 28 -20.73 10.28 20.35
C GLU A 28 -19.23 10.01 20.29
N LEU A 29 -18.71 9.23 21.24
CA LEU A 29 -17.35 8.72 21.17
C LEU A 29 -17.16 7.87 19.91
N GLN A 30 -18.04 6.90 19.64
CA GLN A 30 -17.94 6.05 18.46
C GLN A 30 -17.95 6.86 17.16
N ALA A 31 -18.80 7.89 17.05
CA ALA A 31 -18.85 8.77 15.89
C ALA A 31 -17.54 9.58 15.73
N THR A 32 -17.01 10.11 16.83
CA THR A 32 -15.76 10.88 16.85
C THR A 32 -14.57 10.00 16.47
N PHE A 33 -14.48 8.79 17.03
CA PHE A 33 -13.48 7.78 16.69
C PHE A 33 -13.52 7.41 15.21
N LYS A 34 -14.73 7.15 14.67
CA LYS A 34 -14.91 6.81 13.25
C LYS A 34 -14.42 7.93 12.33
N SER A 35 -14.80 9.18 12.63
CA SER A 35 -14.39 10.35 11.85
C SER A 35 -12.87 10.55 11.88
N ALA A 36 -12.25 10.44 13.06
CA ALA A 36 -10.81 10.56 13.21
C ALA A 36 -10.04 9.42 12.53
N LEU A 37 -10.54 8.19 12.59
CA LEU A 37 -9.98 7.05 11.87
C LEU A 37 -10.06 7.27 10.35
N GLN A 38 -11.22 7.71 9.85
CA GLN A 38 -11.39 8.03 8.43
C GLN A 38 -10.46 9.15 7.96
N ALA A 39 -10.33 10.22 8.75
CA ALA A 39 -9.41 11.32 8.44
C ALA A 39 -7.93 10.90 8.51
N GLY A 40 -7.59 9.98 9.41
CA GLY A 40 -6.28 9.37 9.49
C GLY A 40 -5.95 8.53 8.27
N LEU A 41 -6.83 7.56 7.96
CA LEU A 41 -6.70 6.67 6.80
C LEU A 41 -6.67 7.45 5.48
N ALA A 42 -7.43 8.54 5.35
CA ALA A 42 -7.40 9.41 4.16
C ALA A 42 -6.09 10.21 4.00
N LYS A 43 -5.32 10.39 5.08
CA LYS A 43 -3.98 11.01 5.02
C LYS A 43 -2.87 10.02 4.73
N LEU A 44 -3.12 8.72 4.92
CA LEU A 44 -2.23 7.68 4.44
C LEU A 44 -2.43 7.61 2.91
N ASP A 45 -1.34 7.54 2.15
CA ASP A 45 -1.39 7.35 0.68
C ASP A 45 -1.83 5.91 0.35
N LEU A 46 -3.08 5.59 0.72
CA LEU A 46 -3.65 4.26 0.59
C LEU A 46 -4.12 4.08 -0.84
N VAL A 47 -3.49 3.15 -1.53
CA VAL A 47 -4.07 2.56 -2.73
C VAL A 47 -5.22 1.64 -2.33
N THR A 48 -6.29 1.65 -3.11
CA THR A 48 -7.36 0.69 -2.93
C THR A 48 -6.85 -0.72 -3.14
N ARG A 49 -7.54 -1.71 -2.56
CA ARG A 49 -7.18 -3.12 -2.75
C ARG A 49 -7.19 -3.50 -4.24
N GLU A 50 -8.09 -2.93 -5.02
CA GLU A 50 -8.19 -3.16 -6.45
C GLU A 50 -6.97 -2.61 -7.20
N GLU A 51 -6.58 -1.36 -6.95
CA GLU A 51 -5.38 -0.74 -7.55
C GLU A 51 -4.11 -1.53 -7.21
N PHE A 52 -4.00 -2.02 -5.97
CA PHE A 52 -2.87 -2.86 -5.56
C PHE A 52 -2.80 -4.17 -6.38
N GLU A 53 -3.93 -4.87 -6.55
CA GLU A 53 -3.97 -6.11 -7.33
C GLU A 53 -3.66 -5.85 -8.82
N VAL A 54 -4.13 -4.73 -9.37
CA VAL A 54 -3.78 -4.30 -10.74
C VAL A 54 -2.27 -4.07 -10.88
N GLN A 55 -1.66 -3.30 -9.98
CA GLN A 55 -0.21 -3.05 -10.00
C GLN A 55 0.58 -4.35 -9.87
N ARG A 56 0.14 -5.25 -8.98
CA ARG A 56 0.75 -6.58 -8.82
C ARG A 56 0.67 -7.41 -10.10
N ALA A 57 -0.47 -7.41 -10.78
CA ALA A 57 -0.63 -8.11 -12.05
C ALA A 57 0.27 -7.52 -13.16
N VAL A 58 0.40 -6.20 -13.22
CA VAL A 58 1.30 -5.51 -14.16
C VAL A 58 2.76 -5.89 -13.89
N LEU A 59 3.17 -5.94 -12.62
CA LEU A 59 4.52 -6.35 -12.23
C LEU A 59 4.81 -7.81 -12.61
N LEU A 60 3.85 -8.71 -12.39
CA LEU A 60 3.98 -10.11 -12.78
C LEU A 60 4.19 -10.25 -14.30
N LYS A 61 3.34 -9.59 -15.10
CA LYS A 61 3.46 -9.59 -16.56
C LYS A 61 4.77 -8.98 -17.06
N THR A 62 5.26 -7.96 -16.36
CA THR A 62 6.55 -7.33 -16.70
C THR A 62 7.72 -8.28 -16.46
N ARG A 63 7.68 -9.05 -15.36
CA ARG A 63 8.67 -10.10 -15.08
C ARG A 63 8.68 -11.18 -16.15
N GLU A 64 7.50 -11.70 -16.51
CA GLU A 64 7.40 -12.72 -17.57
C GLU A 64 7.99 -12.22 -18.91
N LYS A 65 7.71 -10.97 -19.28
CA LYS A 65 8.29 -10.36 -20.48
C LYS A 65 9.79 -10.15 -20.38
N LEU A 66 10.29 -9.78 -19.20
CA LEU A 66 11.71 -9.62 -18.95
C LEU A 66 12.44 -10.95 -19.10
N ASP A 67 11.92 -12.02 -18.50
CA ASP A 67 12.51 -13.36 -18.61
C ASP A 67 12.55 -13.87 -20.06
N ALA A 68 11.48 -13.60 -20.84
CA ALA A 68 11.44 -13.92 -22.26
C ALA A 68 12.47 -13.14 -23.08
N LEU A 69 12.63 -11.83 -22.80
CA LEU A 69 13.65 -11.00 -23.44
C LEU A 69 15.06 -11.45 -23.06
N GLU A 70 15.32 -11.77 -21.80
CA GLU A 70 16.60 -12.31 -21.36
C GLU A 70 16.94 -13.62 -22.08
N THR A 71 15.95 -14.49 -22.26
CA THR A 71 16.12 -15.75 -23.01
C THR A 71 16.47 -15.48 -24.47
N ALA A 72 15.70 -14.60 -25.13
CA ALA A 72 15.96 -14.24 -26.52
C ALA A 72 17.34 -13.59 -26.71
N VAL A 73 17.79 -12.74 -25.77
CA VAL A 73 19.13 -12.15 -25.81
C VAL A 73 20.21 -13.24 -25.67
N ARG A 74 20.06 -14.18 -24.73
CA ARG A 74 21.03 -15.29 -24.57
C ARG A 74 21.12 -16.15 -25.83
N GLU A 75 19.99 -16.47 -26.46
CA GLU A 75 19.97 -17.23 -27.70
C GLU A 75 20.70 -16.51 -28.84
N LEU A 76 20.50 -15.18 -28.96
CA LEU A 76 21.18 -14.36 -29.94
C LEU A 76 22.69 -14.23 -29.67
N GLU A 77 23.09 -14.10 -28.40
CA GLU A 77 24.50 -14.07 -28.01
C GLU A 77 25.19 -15.40 -28.31
N GLN A 78 24.56 -16.53 -28.01
CA GLN A 78 25.08 -17.87 -28.30
C GLN A 78 25.18 -18.14 -29.81
N GLY A 79 24.12 -17.84 -30.57
CA GLY A 79 24.13 -18.01 -32.03
C GLY A 79 25.14 -17.11 -32.75
N ARG A 80 25.57 -16.01 -32.13
CA ARG A 80 26.61 -15.12 -32.66
C ARG A 80 28.02 -15.55 -32.27
N SER A 81 28.19 -16.30 -31.18
CA SER A 81 29.46 -16.93 -30.81
C SER A 81 29.80 -18.18 -31.63
N ASP A 82 28.79 -18.89 -32.16
CA ASP A 82 29.01 -20.07 -33.01
C ASP A 82 29.31 -19.73 -34.50
N ALA A 83 29.15 -18.46 -34.90
CA ALA A 83 29.30 -17.99 -36.27
C ALA A 83 30.63 -17.25 -36.55
N GLY A 84 31.58 -17.26 -35.62
CA GLY A 84 32.93 -16.67 -35.76
C GLY A 84 34.02 -17.68 -35.45
#